data_AF-A0A529UJ87-F1
#
_entry.id   AF-A0A529UJ87-F1
#
_cell.length_a   1.000
_cell.length_b   1.000
_cell.length_c   1.000
_cell.angle_alpha   90.00
_cell.angle_beta   90.00
_cell.angle_gamma   90.00
#
_symmetry.space_group_name_H-M   'P 1'
#
loop_
_entity.id
_entity.type
_entity.pdbx_description
1 polymer ?
#
loop_
_entity_poly.entity_id
_entity_poly.type
_entity_poly.pdbx_seq_one_letter_code
_entity_poly.pdbx_strand_id
1 'polypeptide(L)'
;MLRGLSRYKRLVLHCGIHKTGSSFLQAMFGANRDVLAAHSICYPDYQNPEHRVFGPQHSIVALDYDVGRSFESNVGRVFDINSDCDTLLISGEEFSRANTQPAFFADLRSLAEEVTAIFYFRRFDHLLERVYSESVKEYLAGPIENAQYQLEFYEILRPFVEHLGPENIVVRPYNQTLWTDGSLGQDFCTAIGFPFLWPALSKTQDRINESLSRPETYMLSTLKGRDEKQRLLACFKTVPFEHYDKAKFFRSPEFRLEFNIDHARVNTGLSTLIGGMGVDEFLGLSNCGDDPDWSPFDSSDQRIDAYLENFRRSPFMHETLDSIGQRYGTDKSSAQNNFLNFYDRFLAPLRNKPVKLLEIGVLAGGSVRTWQDYFHNGKIVGVDINPEVKKFATGRIQIEVADQSKTQDLDALAEKGPFDVVVDDGSHVWPHQILTFRRLINVVRPGGFYIIEDLDTSYGKYVPHYHGGATESAAAYIQRLARLVVGQRVLNLEEEPDPFQKSLFSRIDFITFYRGAALIKIKDQA
;
A
#
# COMPACT_ATOMS: atom_id res chain seq x y z
N MET A 1 37.13 15.06 37.40
CA MET A 1 35.67 14.82 37.29
C MET A 1 35.25 15.38 35.94
N LEU A 2 35.38 14.58 34.87
CA LEU A 2 35.08 15.01 33.50
C LEU A 2 33.56 15.00 33.33
N ARG A 3 32.93 16.16 33.16
CA ARG A 3 31.59 16.24 32.56
C ARG A 3 31.75 15.72 31.13
N GLY A 4 31.09 14.61 30.79
CA GLY A 4 31.04 14.11 29.42
C GLY A 4 30.47 15.18 28.51
N LEU A 5 31.15 15.44 27.38
CA LEU A 5 30.63 16.31 26.33
C LEU A 5 29.34 15.66 25.79
N SER A 6 28.25 16.41 25.74
CA SER A 6 27.03 15.96 25.07
C SER A 6 27.33 15.74 23.58
N ARG A 7 26.64 14.80 22.95
CA ARG A 7 26.90 14.44 21.54
C ARG A 7 26.45 15.52 20.56
N TYR A 8 25.35 16.19 20.89
CA TYR A 8 24.77 17.28 20.10
C TYR A 8 24.61 18.53 20.95
N LYS A 9 24.75 19.72 20.35
CA LYS A 9 24.39 20.96 21.06
C LYS A 9 22.89 21.03 21.30
N ARG A 10 22.09 20.59 20.32
CA ARG A 10 20.64 20.67 20.38
C ARG A 10 19.95 19.40 19.88
N LEU A 11 18.92 18.96 20.60
CA LEU A 11 17.95 17.95 20.17
C LEU A 11 16.59 18.61 19.95
N VAL A 12 16.03 18.47 18.76
CA VAL A 12 14.66 18.85 18.44
C VAL A 12 13.83 17.59 18.29
N LEU A 13 12.86 17.42 19.19
CA LEU A 13 11.91 16.31 19.16
C LEU A 13 10.56 16.84 18.67
N HIS A 14 10.20 16.50 17.43
CA HIS A 14 8.86 16.73 16.92
C HIS A 14 7.94 15.59 17.36
N CYS A 15 7.11 15.89 18.36
CA CYS A 15 6.10 15.00 18.92
C CYS A 15 4.79 15.22 18.16
N GLY A 16 4.66 14.57 17.01
CA GLY A 16 3.48 14.69 16.18
C GLY A 16 2.24 14.19 16.91
N ILE A 17 1.14 14.94 16.89
CA ILE A 17 -0.17 14.43 17.33
C ILE A 17 -0.91 13.92 16.10
N HIS A 18 -1.84 12.99 16.29
CA HIS A 18 -2.60 12.42 15.19
C HIS A 18 -3.28 13.52 14.37
N LYS A 19 -3.12 13.48 13.05
CA LYS A 19 -3.73 14.41 12.06
C LYS A 19 -3.27 15.87 12.16
N THR A 20 -2.02 16.11 12.58
CA THR A 20 -1.39 17.45 12.61
C THR A 20 -0.24 17.62 11.61
N GLY A 21 -0.28 16.90 10.48
CA GLY A 21 0.68 17.08 9.37
C GLY A 21 2.06 16.43 9.57
N SER A 22 2.20 15.54 10.55
CA SER A 22 3.46 14.84 10.85
C SER A 22 4.07 14.12 9.65
N SER A 23 3.25 13.42 8.86
CA SER A 23 3.73 12.71 7.65
C SER A 23 4.29 13.66 6.60
N PHE A 24 3.70 14.84 6.42
CA PHE A 24 4.21 15.86 5.51
C PHE A 24 5.58 16.36 5.98
N LEU A 25 5.71 16.70 7.27
CA LEU A 25 6.98 17.15 7.86
C LEU A 25 8.07 16.07 7.72
N GLN A 26 7.76 14.82 8.05
CA GLN A 26 8.70 13.70 7.96
C GLN A 26 9.14 13.42 6.52
N ALA A 27 8.21 13.44 5.56
CA ALA A 27 8.53 13.31 4.14
C ALA A 27 9.44 14.45 3.66
N MET A 28 9.13 15.68 4.06
CA MET A 28 9.95 16.85 3.77
C MET A 28 11.34 16.73 4.39
N PHE A 29 11.49 16.33 5.66
CA PHE A 29 12.81 16.14 6.27
C PHE A 29 13.60 15.04 5.58
N GLY A 30 12.96 13.90 5.30
CA GLY A 30 13.60 12.75 4.65
C GLY A 30 14.10 13.06 3.24
N ALA A 31 13.35 13.85 2.47
CA ALA A 31 13.72 14.29 1.12
C ALA A 31 14.81 15.38 1.10
N ASN A 32 15.09 16.02 2.23
CA ASN A 32 16.00 17.17 2.33
C ASN A 32 17.17 16.95 3.31
N ARG A 33 17.54 15.68 3.58
CA ARG A 33 18.62 15.36 4.54
C ARG A 33 19.93 16.08 4.24
N ASP A 34 20.33 16.17 2.97
CA ASP A 34 21.57 16.86 2.58
C ASP A 34 21.49 18.38 2.84
N VAL A 35 20.33 18.99 2.58
CA VAL A 35 20.09 20.42 2.84
C VAL A 35 20.06 20.70 4.34
N LEU A 36 19.46 19.81 5.13
CA LEU A 36 19.47 19.88 6.60
C LEU A 36 20.90 19.76 7.14
N ALA A 37 21.66 18.79 6.66
CA ALA A 37 23.06 18.57 7.07
C ALA A 37 23.95 19.78 6.72
N ALA A 38 23.76 20.40 5.55
CA ALA A 38 24.45 21.62 5.16
C ALA A 38 24.19 22.82 6.11
N HIS A 39 23.09 22.78 6.87
CA HIS A 39 22.77 23.75 7.92
C HIS A 39 23.01 23.20 9.33
N SER A 40 23.84 22.17 9.48
CA SER A 40 24.20 21.54 10.76
C SER A 40 23.02 20.90 11.51
N ILE A 41 22.06 20.34 10.76
CA ILE A 41 20.91 19.60 11.28
C ILE A 41 20.93 18.16 10.75
N CYS A 42 21.12 17.20 11.63
CA CYS A 42 21.00 15.79 11.33
C CYS A 42 19.53 15.35 11.43
N TYR A 43 18.94 14.91 10.32
CA TYR A 43 17.73 14.09 10.33
C TYR A 43 18.11 12.65 9.98
N PRO A 44 18.23 11.75 10.98
CA PRO A 44 18.80 10.43 10.77
C PRO A 44 18.12 9.61 9.69
N ASP A 45 18.88 8.71 9.09
CA ASP A 45 18.36 7.65 8.24
C ASP A 45 18.49 6.31 8.97
N TYR A 46 17.85 5.25 8.47
CA TYR A 46 17.94 3.93 9.08
C TYR A 46 19.39 3.40 9.05
N GLN A 47 19.81 2.74 10.13
CA GLN A 47 21.10 2.05 10.16
C GLN A 47 21.18 0.95 9.10
N ASN A 48 20.08 0.21 8.89
CA ASN A 48 19.95 -0.73 7.80
C ASN A 48 19.22 -0.05 6.62
N PRO A 49 19.89 0.17 5.48
CA PRO A 49 19.26 0.78 4.30
C PRO A 49 18.02 0.03 3.79
N GLU A 50 17.92 -1.29 4.02
CA GLU A 50 16.74 -2.09 3.64
C GLU A 50 15.47 -1.65 4.37
N HIS A 51 15.60 -1.03 5.55
CA HIS A 51 14.47 -0.55 6.34
C HIS A 51 13.88 0.77 5.80
N ARG A 52 14.46 1.38 4.76
CA ARG A 52 13.87 2.56 4.09
C ARG A 52 12.47 2.27 3.51
N VAL A 53 12.09 1.00 3.33
CA VAL A 53 10.73 0.58 2.95
C VAL A 53 9.65 1.07 3.93
N PHE A 54 10.02 1.37 5.18
CA PHE A 54 9.08 1.87 6.18
C PHE A 54 8.82 3.37 6.05
N GLY A 55 9.54 4.11 5.20
CA GLY A 55 9.37 5.56 5.04
C GLY A 55 10.17 6.39 6.06
N PRO A 56 10.07 7.73 6.04
CA PRO A 56 10.95 8.60 6.81
C PRO A 56 10.52 8.84 8.26
N GLN A 57 9.53 8.13 8.80
CA GLN A 57 9.06 8.33 10.17
C GLN A 57 9.99 7.70 11.23
N HIS A 58 10.18 8.39 12.37
CA HIS A 58 10.97 7.86 13.49
C HIS A 58 10.11 7.28 14.62
N SER A 59 8.79 7.14 14.41
CA SER A 59 7.81 6.64 15.39
C SER A 59 8.13 5.26 15.97
N ILE A 60 8.84 4.41 15.23
CA ILE A 60 9.20 3.04 15.67
C ILE A 60 10.01 3.03 16.97
N VAL A 61 10.80 4.08 17.24
CA VAL A 61 11.62 4.17 18.46
C VAL A 61 10.76 4.30 19.71
N ALA A 62 9.62 5.00 19.64
CA ALA A 62 8.71 5.14 20.78
C ALA A 62 7.90 3.85 21.03
N LEU A 63 7.55 3.11 19.98
CA LEU A 63 6.79 1.87 20.09
C LEU A 63 7.62 0.71 20.65
N ASP A 64 8.88 0.59 20.20
CA ASP A 64 9.81 -0.48 20.61
C ASP A 64 10.83 0.00 21.64
N TYR A 65 10.44 0.94 22.51
CA TYR A 65 11.36 1.52 23.49
C TYR A 65 11.72 0.49 24.58
N ASP A 66 13.00 0.15 24.67
CA ASP A 66 13.55 -0.73 25.70
C ASP A 66 13.92 0.11 26.93
N VAL A 67 13.16 -0.02 28.01
CA VAL A 67 13.36 0.71 29.27
C VAL A 67 14.69 0.39 29.95
N GLY A 68 15.35 -0.71 29.59
CA GLY A 68 16.68 -1.07 30.07
C GLY A 68 17.82 -0.35 29.35
N ARG A 69 17.52 0.46 28.33
CA ARG A 69 18.50 1.17 27.49
C ARG A 69 18.29 2.68 27.57
N SER A 70 19.38 3.41 27.36
CA SER A 70 19.31 4.87 27.21
C SER A 70 18.52 5.26 25.95
N PHE A 71 18.02 6.49 25.93
CA PHE A 71 17.37 7.06 24.74
C PHE A 71 18.28 6.99 23.51
N GLU A 72 19.56 7.34 23.66
CA GLU A 72 20.56 7.23 22.59
C GLU A 72 20.67 5.81 22.04
N SER A 73 20.70 4.79 22.92
CA SER A 73 20.79 3.40 22.48
C SER A 73 19.51 2.92 21.80
N ASN A 74 18.35 3.39 22.24
CA ASN A 74 17.07 3.10 21.59
C ASN A 74 16.99 3.69 20.17
N VAL A 75 17.35 4.96 20.00
CA VAL A 75 17.39 5.62 18.69
C VAL A 75 18.48 5.00 17.80
N GLY A 76 19.68 4.85 18.36
CA GLY A 76 20.87 4.34 17.66
C GLY A 76 20.83 2.85 17.33
N ARG A 77 19.81 2.11 17.75
CA ARG A 77 19.55 0.74 17.25
C ARG A 77 18.85 0.75 15.89
N VAL A 78 18.10 1.82 15.61
CA VAL A 78 17.23 1.92 14.45
C VAL A 78 17.82 2.88 13.42
N PHE A 79 18.35 4.01 13.87
CA PHE A 79 18.80 5.10 13.04
C PHE A 79 20.29 5.37 13.18
N ASP A 80 20.93 5.74 12.07
CA ASP A 80 22.31 6.22 12.09
C ASP A 80 22.34 7.66 12.61
N ILE A 81 22.65 7.76 13.90
CA ILE A 81 22.77 9.02 14.62
C ILE A 81 24.22 9.51 14.66
N ASN A 82 25.16 8.95 13.89
CA ASN A 82 26.53 9.48 13.82
C ASN A 82 26.58 10.63 12.82
N SER A 83 26.83 11.84 13.32
CA SER A 83 26.91 13.04 12.50
C SER A 83 27.76 14.11 13.17
N ASP A 84 28.45 14.92 12.36
CA ASP A 84 29.17 16.12 12.79
C ASP A 84 28.25 17.35 12.91
N CYS A 85 26.94 17.18 12.71
CA CYS A 85 25.95 18.25 12.88
C CYS A 85 25.78 18.65 14.35
N ASP A 86 25.52 19.93 14.59
CA ASP A 86 25.27 20.46 15.93
C ASP A 86 23.87 20.10 16.46
N THR A 87 22.89 19.95 15.57
CA THR A 87 21.48 19.68 15.93
C THR A 87 21.05 18.29 15.46
N LEU A 88 20.40 17.53 16.34
CA LEU A 88 19.68 16.30 16.00
C LEU A 88 18.17 16.58 15.92
N LEU A 89 17.53 16.25 14.80
CA LEU A 89 16.08 16.35 14.61
C LEU A 89 15.47 14.95 14.54
N ILE A 90 14.56 14.65 15.45
CA ILE A 90 13.79 13.39 15.50
C ILE A 90 12.31 13.71 15.38
N SER A 91 11.58 13.00 14.50
CA SER A 91 10.16 13.27 14.24
C SER A 91 9.35 11.97 14.20
N GLY A 92 8.29 11.91 15.01
CA GLY A 92 7.44 10.73 15.14
C GLY A 92 6.14 11.06 15.84
N GLU A 93 5.05 10.45 15.37
CA GLU A 93 3.73 10.66 15.98
C GLU A 93 3.64 10.01 17.37
N GLU A 94 4.24 8.83 17.49
CA GLU A 94 4.22 8.03 18.72
C GLU A 94 5.03 8.64 19.87
N PHE A 95 5.88 9.65 19.60
CA PHE A 95 6.56 10.39 20.67
C PHE A 95 5.58 11.16 21.55
N SER A 96 4.40 11.55 21.07
CA SER A 96 3.36 12.12 21.92
C SER A 96 2.87 11.16 23.00
N ARG A 97 3.00 9.84 22.78
CA ARG A 97 2.65 8.78 23.76
C ARG A 97 3.76 8.44 24.73
N ALA A 98 4.95 9.03 24.56
CA ALA A 98 6.06 8.87 25.51
C ALA A 98 5.73 9.42 26.90
N ASN A 99 4.66 10.21 27.03
CA ASN A 99 4.09 10.64 28.31
C ASN A 99 3.77 9.46 29.26
N THR A 100 3.57 8.24 28.73
CA THR A 100 3.36 7.02 29.52
C THR A 100 4.66 6.31 29.94
N GLN A 101 5.83 6.79 29.51
CA GLN A 101 7.13 6.14 29.72
C GLN A 101 8.14 7.11 30.36
N PRO A 102 8.21 7.22 31.70
CA PRO A 102 9.16 8.13 32.37
C PRO A 102 10.64 7.91 31.98
N ALA A 103 11.04 6.66 31.70
CA ALA A 103 12.39 6.30 31.27
C ALA A 103 12.79 6.92 29.91
N PHE A 104 11.82 7.31 29.09
CA PHE A 104 12.05 8.04 27.84
C PHE A 104 12.76 9.38 28.08
N PHE A 105 12.38 10.08 29.16
CA PHE A 105 12.88 11.42 29.47
C PHE A 105 14.22 11.43 30.20
N ALA A 106 14.53 10.35 30.92
CA ALA A 106 15.67 10.28 31.85
C ALA A 106 17.01 10.64 31.20
N ASP A 107 17.20 10.27 29.93
CA ASP A 107 18.49 10.39 29.25
C ASP A 107 18.49 11.36 28.06
N LEU A 108 17.40 12.09 27.79
CA LEU A 108 17.36 13.04 26.66
C LEU A 108 18.47 14.09 26.75
N ARG A 109 18.74 14.59 27.96
CA ARG A 109 19.80 15.58 28.24
C ARG A 109 21.21 15.00 28.23
N SER A 110 21.36 13.68 28.19
CA SER A 110 22.68 13.06 28.00
C SER A 110 23.10 13.10 26.53
N LEU A 111 22.13 13.08 25.62
CA LEU A 111 22.36 13.12 24.18
C LEU A 111 22.64 14.54 23.67
N ALA A 112 21.97 15.55 24.23
CA ALA A 112 22.15 16.94 23.84
C ALA A 112 22.11 17.92 25.02
N GLU A 113 22.87 19.01 24.91
CA GLU A 113 22.88 20.13 25.88
C GLU A 113 21.50 20.80 26.00
N GLU A 114 20.88 21.10 24.86
CA GLU A 114 19.56 21.70 24.77
C GLU A 114 18.57 20.71 24.15
N VAL A 115 17.39 20.55 24.75
CA VAL A 115 16.33 19.68 24.23
C VAL A 115 15.07 20.50 24.06
N THR A 116 14.55 20.58 22.84
CA THR A 116 13.28 21.23 22.53
C THR A 116 12.27 20.19 22.06
N ALA A 117 11.11 20.10 22.71
CA ALA A 117 9.99 19.29 22.22
C ALA A 117 8.95 20.20 21.56
N ILE A 118 8.59 19.91 20.30
CA ILE A 118 7.62 20.70 19.54
C ILE A 118 6.36 19.88 19.22
N PHE A 119 5.20 20.48 19.51
CA PHE A 119 3.88 19.90 19.31
C PHE A 119 3.02 20.82 18.45
N TYR A 120 2.27 20.23 17.52
CA TYR A 120 1.20 20.90 16.81
C TYR A 120 -0.15 20.43 17.34
N PHE A 121 -1.05 21.36 17.67
CA PHE A 121 -2.41 21.03 18.08
C PHE A 121 -3.45 21.54 17.10
N ARG A 122 -4.39 20.67 16.74
CA ARG A 122 -5.54 21.01 15.91
C ARG A 122 -6.71 21.40 16.81
N ARG A 123 -7.62 22.21 16.28
CA ARG A 123 -8.94 22.49 16.89
C ARG A 123 -9.65 21.20 17.30
N PHE A 124 -10.29 21.18 18.48
CA PHE A 124 -10.83 19.96 19.06
C PHE A 124 -11.89 19.29 18.17
N ASP A 125 -12.86 20.07 17.67
CA ASP A 125 -13.88 19.62 16.73
C ASP A 125 -13.28 19.06 15.43
N HIS A 126 -12.30 19.77 14.85
CA HIS A 126 -11.60 19.30 13.64
C HIS A 126 -10.86 17.99 13.90
N LEU A 127 -10.19 17.87 15.05
CA LEU A 127 -9.43 16.69 15.38
C LEU A 127 -10.36 15.47 15.52
N LEU A 128 -11.47 15.62 16.23
CA LEU A 128 -12.45 14.55 16.40
C LEU A 128 -13.04 14.09 15.06
N GLU A 129 -13.44 15.03 14.19
CA GLU A 129 -13.98 14.73 12.85
C GLU A 129 -12.94 14.01 11.97
N ARG A 130 -11.66 14.41 12.05
CA ARG A 130 -10.56 13.75 11.33
C ARG A 130 -10.23 12.38 11.89
N VAL A 131 -10.30 12.19 13.21
CA VAL A 131 -10.16 10.88 13.85
C VAL A 131 -11.28 9.96 13.40
N TYR A 132 -12.53 10.42 13.45
CA TYR A 132 -13.67 9.63 12.99
C TYR A 132 -13.50 9.19 11.53
N SER A 133 -13.23 10.14 10.62
CA SER A 133 -13.04 9.86 9.18
C SER A 133 -11.90 8.86 8.92
N GLU A 134 -10.85 8.86 9.73
CA GLU A 134 -9.78 7.86 9.62
C GLU A 134 -10.19 6.52 10.22
N SER A 135 -10.74 6.51 11.43
CA SER A 135 -11.08 5.29 12.15
C SER A 135 -12.11 4.45 11.41
N VAL A 136 -13.06 5.06 10.68
CA VAL A 136 -14.06 4.31 9.90
C VAL A 136 -13.48 3.58 8.70
N LYS A 137 -12.29 3.94 8.23
CA LYS A 137 -11.59 3.22 7.15
C LYS A 137 -11.08 1.86 7.61
N GLU A 138 -10.69 1.77 8.88
CA GLU A 138 -10.01 0.59 9.42
C GLU A 138 -10.94 -0.27 10.29
N TYR A 139 -11.59 0.31 11.30
CA TYR A 139 -12.24 -0.49 12.35
C TYR A 139 -13.55 0.09 12.90
N LEU A 140 -13.73 1.41 12.90
CA LEU A 140 -14.88 2.02 13.59
C LEU A 140 -16.17 1.85 12.78
N ALA A 141 -17.23 1.43 13.46
CA ALA A 141 -18.58 1.34 12.91
C ALA A 141 -19.56 2.12 13.80
N GLY A 142 -20.62 2.65 13.19
CA GLY A 142 -21.61 3.48 13.85
C GLY A 142 -21.32 4.98 13.72
N PRO A 143 -22.02 5.81 14.50
CA PRO A 143 -22.03 7.25 14.28
C PRO A 143 -20.80 7.93 14.92
N ILE A 144 -20.61 9.22 14.61
CA ILE A 144 -19.43 10.00 15.02
C ILE A 144 -19.26 10.11 16.54
N GLU A 145 -20.33 9.96 17.32
CA GLU A 145 -20.32 9.88 18.79
C GLU A 145 -19.40 8.77 19.32
N ASN A 146 -19.19 7.71 18.54
CA ASN A 146 -18.34 6.59 18.93
C ASN A 146 -16.84 6.89 18.73
N ALA A 147 -16.49 7.99 18.05
CA ALA A 147 -15.10 8.38 17.89
C ALA A 147 -14.56 8.87 19.25
N GLN A 148 -13.42 8.30 19.66
CA GLN A 148 -12.74 8.67 20.89
C GLN A 148 -11.31 9.08 20.58
N TYR A 149 -10.88 10.19 21.18
CA TYR A 149 -9.52 10.68 21.11
C TYR A 149 -9.21 11.50 22.37
N GLN A 150 -7.96 11.50 22.82
CA GLN A 150 -7.54 12.30 23.97
C GLN A 150 -7.50 13.79 23.58
N LEU A 151 -8.29 14.62 24.25
CA LEU A 151 -8.40 16.06 23.96
C LEU A 151 -7.86 16.93 25.10
N GLU A 152 -7.45 16.32 26.22
CA GLU A 152 -6.71 16.94 27.31
C GLU A 152 -5.25 17.13 26.88
N PHE A 153 -5.02 18.03 25.93
CA PHE A 153 -3.71 18.35 25.37
C PHE A 153 -2.67 18.69 26.43
N TYR A 154 -3.04 19.43 27.48
CA TYR A 154 -2.08 19.72 28.55
C TYR A 154 -1.63 18.45 29.30
N GLU A 155 -2.49 17.44 29.44
CA GLU A 155 -2.12 16.17 30.07
C GLU A 155 -1.13 15.36 29.23
N ILE A 156 -1.16 15.52 27.90
CA ILE A 156 -0.14 14.98 26.99
C ILE A 156 1.21 15.67 27.24
N LEU A 157 1.18 17.00 27.41
CA LEU A 157 2.39 17.80 27.60
C LEU A 157 2.96 17.72 29.02
N ARG A 158 2.14 17.42 30.04
CA ARG A 158 2.55 17.51 31.45
C ARG A 158 3.86 16.78 31.74
N PRO A 159 4.08 15.52 31.33
CA PRO A 159 5.37 14.85 31.57
C PRO A 159 6.55 15.52 30.87
N PHE A 160 6.32 16.10 29.68
CA PHE A 160 7.37 16.88 28.98
C PHE A 160 7.71 18.15 29.76
N VAL A 161 6.70 18.87 30.25
CA VAL A 161 6.90 20.09 31.07
C VAL A 161 7.63 19.76 32.38
N GLU A 162 7.26 18.66 33.05
CA GLU A 162 7.88 18.23 34.31
C GLU A 162 9.36 17.86 34.15
N HIS A 163 9.76 17.22 33.04
CA HIS A 163 11.13 16.74 32.84
C HIS A 163 12.03 17.73 32.07
N LEU A 164 11.46 18.47 31.12
CA LEU A 164 12.21 19.39 30.26
C LEU A 164 12.09 20.85 30.71
N GLY A 165 11.07 21.21 31.47
CA GLY A 165 10.75 22.61 31.79
C GLY A 165 9.91 23.27 30.69
N PRO A 166 8.99 24.19 31.04
CA PRO A 166 8.06 24.81 30.09
C PRO A 166 8.75 25.60 28.97
N GLU A 167 9.92 26.17 29.24
CA GLU A 167 10.72 26.93 28.26
C GLU A 167 11.26 26.08 27.10
N ASN A 168 11.30 24.76 27.30
CA ASN A 168 11.78 23.79 26.31
C ASN A 168 10.63 23.14 25.52
N ILE A 169 9.38 23.54 25.79
CA ILE A 169 8.19 23.02 25.12
C ILE A 169 7.64 24.08 24.16
N VAL A 170 7.67 23.77 22.87
CA VAL A 170 7.12 24.63 21.83
C VAL A 170 5.78 24.08 21.40
N VAL A 171 4.74 24.91 21.48
CA VAL A 171 3.38 24.54 21.10
C VAL A 171 2.91 25.43 19.96
N ARG A 172 2.45 24.84 18.86
CA ARG A 172 2.00 25.54 17.65
C ARG A 172 0.58 25.12 17.25
N PRO A 173 -0.25 26.02 16.69
CA PRO A 173 -1.55 25.63 16.17
C PRO A 173 -1.39 24.95 14.81
N TYR A 174 -2.10 23.86 14.57
CA TYR A 174 -2.30 23.29 13.24
C TYR A 174 -3.48 23.99 12.57
N ASN A 175 -3.25 25.23 12.14
CA ASN A 175 -4.26 26.05 11.47
C ASN A 175 -3.57 26.98 10.47
N GLN A 176 -3.93 26.85 9.19
CA GLN A 176 -3.31 27.60 8.11
C GLN A 176 -3.40 29.12 8.28
N THR A 177 -4.50 29.61 8.84
CA THR A 177 -4.70 31.06 9.06
C THR A 177 -3.85 31.62 10.19
N LEU A 178 -3.24 30.75 11.01
CA LEU A 178 -2.42 31.12 12.17
C LEU A 178 -0.91 30.92 11.93
N TRP A 179 -0.52 30.39 10.76
CA TRP A 179 0.89 30.18 10.39
C TRP A 179 1.51 31.44 9.79
N THR A 180 2.80 31.65 10.06
CA THR A 180 3.55 32.87 9.66
C THR A 180 3.56 33.14 8.14
N ASP A 181 3.61 32.11 7.30
CA ASP A 181 3.56 32.19 5.81
C ASP A 181 2.30 31.54 5.19
N GLY A 182 1.44 30.94 6.01
CA GLY A 182 0.36 30.07 5.54
C GLY A 182 0.81 28.65 5.11
N SER A 183 2.01 28.20 5.47
CA SER A 183 2.45 26.81 5.32
C SER A 183 2.98 26.21 6.62
N LEU A 184 2.70 24.91 6.82
CA LEU A 184 3.21 24.19 7.98
C LEU A 184 4.74 24.14 8.01
N GLY A 185 5.38 24.15 6.84
CA GLY A 185 6.83 24.03 6.72
C GLY A 185 7.60 25.24 7.24
N GLN A 186 7.24 26.48 6.85
CA GLN A 186 7.91 27.67 7.42
C GLN A 186 7.51 27.89 8.86
N ASP A 187 6.26 27.59 9.25
CA ASP A 187 5.87 27.66 10.66
C ASP A 187 6.77 26.75 11.50
N PHE A 188 6.97 25.50 11.07
CA PHE A 188 7.87 24.56 11.74
C PHE A 188 9.30 25.07 11.79
N CYS A 189 9.87 25.44 10.63
CA CYS A 189 11.24 25.94 10.55
C CYS A 189 11.46 27.17 11.45
N THR A 190 10.48 28.08 11.52
CA THR A 190 10.51 29.25 12.40
C THR A 190 10.42 28.84 13.87
N ALA A 191 9.50 27.93 14.21
CA ALA A 191 9.27 27.46 15.58
C ALA A 191 10.49 26.73 16.17
N ILE A 192 11.28 26.06 15.34
CA ILE A 192 12.54 25.43 15.77
C ILE A 192 13.75 26.38 15.69
N GLY A 193 13.57 27.64 15.28
CA GLY A 193 14.63 28.66 15.25
C GLY A 193 15.49 28.68 13.98
N PHE A 194 15.05 28.02 12.90
CA PHE A 194 15.74 27.93 11.61
C PHE A 194 14.88 28.50 10.45
N PRO A 195 14.37 29.74 10.51
CA PRO A 195 13.45 30.28 9.50
C PRO A 195 14.07 30.33 8.09
N PHE A 196 15.39 30.48 7.99
CA PHE A 196 16.14 30.50 6.72
C PHE A 196 16.17 29.15 6.00
N LEU A 197 15.81 28.07 6.69
CA LEU A 197 15.81 26.72 6.12
C LEU A 197 14.70 26.57 5.07
N TRP A 198 13.54 27.17 5.29
CA TRP A 198 12.36 26.95 4.44
C TRP A 198 12.55 27.31 2.95
N PRO A 199 13.18 28.45 2.60
CA PRO A 199 13.53 28.74 1.21
C PRO A 199 14.41 27.66 0.57
N ALA A 200 15.34 27.05 1.31
CA ALA A 200 16.31 26.07 0.82
C ALA A 200 15.73 24.66 0.65
N LEU A 201 14.67 24.30 1.38
CA LEU A 201 14.07 22.97 1.30
C LEU A 201 13.31 22.77 -0.01
N SER A 202 13.46 21.60 -0.63
CA SER A 202 12.55 21.11 -1.66
C SER A 202 11.19 20.81 -1.03
N LYS A 203 10.13 21.36 -1.63
CA LYS A 203 8.76 21.19 -1.16
C LYS A 203 8.21 19.93 -1.81
N THR A 204 7.88 18.92 -1.00
CA THR A 204 7.25 17.70 -1.50
C THR A 204 5.88 18.04 -2.09
N GLN A 205 5.59 17.57 -3.31
CA GLN A 205 4.31 17.82 -3.99
C GLN A 205 3.16 16.96 -3.48
N ASP A 206 3.41 16.08 -2.52
CA ASP A 206 2.45 15.07 -2.11
C ASP A 206 1.37 15.67 -1.21
N ARG A 207 0.19 15.90 -1.79
CA ARG A 207 -1.06 15.85 -1.03
C ARG A 207 -1.25 14.43 -0.53
N ILE A 208 -0.71 14.13 0.64
CA ILE A 208 -0.94 12.86 1.33
C ILE A 208 -2.41 12.85 1.78
N ASN A 209 -3.21 12.05 1.08
CA ASN A 209 -4.61 11.70 1.32
C ASN A 209 -5.65 12.82 1.06
N GLU A 210 -6.35 12.70 -0.07
CA GLU A 210 -7.67 13.33 -0.20
C GLU A 210 -8.60 12.78 0.89
N SER A 211 -9.25 13.68 1.61
CA SER A 211 -10.19 13.29 2.65
C SER A 211 -11.50 12.84 2.04
N LEU A 212 -12.05 11.76 2.59
CA LEU A 212 -13.37 11.28 2.24
C LEU A 212 -14.43 12.37 2.48
N SER A 213 -15.44 12.39 1.61
CA SER A 213 -16.65 13.18 1.82
C SER A 213 -17.47 12.64 3.02
N ARG A 214 -18.43 13.43 3.54
CA ARG A 214 -19.39 12.96 4.55
C ARG A 214 -20.12 11.68 4.12
N PRO A 215 -20.73 11.57 2.93
CA PRO A 215 -21.42 10.34 2.53
C PRO A 215 -20.49 9.13 2.43
N GLU A 216 -19.26 9.28 1.93
CA GLU A 216 -18.29 8.17 1.88
C GLU A 216 -17.88 7.71 3.29
N THR A 217 -17.64 8.68 4.18
CA THR A 217 -17.34 8.42 5.59
C THR A 217 -18.50 7.69 6.28
N TYR A 218 -19.73 8.15 6.04
CA TYR A 218 -20.94 7.51 6.57
C TYR A 218 -21.12 6.09 6.01
N MET A 219 -21.00 5.90 4.70
CA MET A 219 -21.13 4.58 4.07
C MET A 219 -20.14 3.58 4.66
N LEU A 220 -18.88 3.97 4.88
CA LEU A 220 -17.90 3.13 5.58
C LEU A 220 -18.31 2.84 7.02
N SER A 221 -18.86 3.81 7.74
CA SER A 221 -19.26 3.63 9.13
C SER A 221 -20.43 2.66 9.30
N THR A 222 -21.22 2.41 8.25
CA THR A 222 -22.26 1.36 8.25
C THR A 222 -21.69 -0.06 8.21
N LEU A 223 -20.43 -0.24 7.80
CA LEU A 223 -19.78 -1.52 7.64
C LEU A 223 -19.01 -1.92 8.91
N LYS A 224 -18.97 -3.21 9.23
CA LYS A 224 -18.27 -3.74 10.42
C LYS A 224 -16.89 -4.33 10.11
N GLY A 225 -16.73 -5.00 8.97
CA GLY A 225 -15.51 -5.72 8.63
C GLY A 225 -14.47 -4.84 7.95
N ARG A 226 -13.19 -4.96 8.33
CA ARG A 226 -12.07 -4.25 7.70
C ARG A 226 -12.01 -4.53 6.19
N ASP A 227 -12.14 -5.78 5.77
CA ASP A 227 -12.05 -6.15 4.36
C ASP A 227 -13.16 -5.51 3.51
N GLU A 228 -14.37 -5.41 4.06
CA GLU A 228 -15.49 -4.76 3.38
C GLU A 228 -15.28 -3.25 3.26
N LYS A 229 -14.76 -2.62 4.31
CA LYS A 229 -14.38 -1.20 4.30
C LYS A 229 -13.29 -0.92 3.26
N GLN A 230 -12.24 -1.75 3.18
CA GLN A 230 -11.18 -1.60 2.19
C GLN A 230 -11.69 -1.79 0.75
N ARG A 231 -12.64 -2.72 0.54
CA ARG A 231 -13.31 -2.88 -0.76
C ARG A 231 -14.15 -1.66 -1.13
N LEU A 232 -14.90 -1.12 -0.18
CA LEU A 232 -15.71 0.08 -0.41
C LEU A 232 -14.82 1.30 -0.70
N LEU A 233 -13.70 1.44 0.01
CA LEU A 233 -12.67 2.46 -0.27
C LEU A 233 -12.10 2.34 -1.69
N ALA A 234 -11.82 1.11 -2.15
CA ALA A 234 -11.39 0.87 -3.53
C ALA A 234 -12.50 1.20 -4.53
N CYS A 235 -13.76 0.90 -4.20
CA CYS A 235 -14.93 1.24 -5.00
C CYS A 235 -15.07 2.75 -5.20
N PHE A 236 -14.88 3.57 -4.17
CA PHE A 236 -14.93 5.03 -4.32
C PHE A 236 -13.90 5.56 -5.33
N LYS A 237 -12.74 4.90 -5.47
CA LYS A 237 -11.73 5.30 -6.47
C LYS A 237 -12.14 4.97 -7.90
N THR A 238 -12.92 3.91 -8.11
CA THR A 238 -13.34 3.44 -9.44
C THR A 238 -14.68 4.01 -9.85
N VAL A 239 -15.58 4.20 -8.89
CA VAL A 239 -16.93 4.75 -9.06
C VAL A 239 -17.14 5.79 -7.94
N PRO A 240 -16.67 7.03 -8.11
CA PRO A 240 -16.82 8.06 -7.10
C PRO A 240 -18.28 8.34 -6.75
N PHE A 241 -18.55 8.63 -5.47
CA PHE A 241 -19.87 9.09 -5.05
C PHE A 241 -20.02 10.59 -5.37
N GLU A 242 -20.45 10.90 -6.59
CA GLU A 242 -20.49 12.28 -7.11
C GLU A 242 -21.44 13.24 -6.37
N HIS A 243 -20.96 14.47 -6.17
CA HIS A 243 -21.78 15.70 -6.07
C HIS A 243 -22.95 15.70 -5.05
N TYR A 244 -22.84 14.93 -3.97
CA TYR A 244 -23.87 14.85 -2.93
C TYR A 244 -23.90 16.07 -2.00
N ASP A 245 -22.76 16.37 -1.38
CA ASP A 245 -22.68 17.31 -0.27
C ASP A 245 -21.30 17.94 -0.21
N LYS A 246 -21.27 19.27 -0.10
CA LYS A 246 -20.05 20.08 0.00
C LYS A 246 -19.66 20.36 1.45
N ALA A 247 -20.56 20.07 2.40
CA ALA A 247 -20.28 20.21 3.82
C ALA A 247 -19.10 19.32 4.21
N LYS A 248 -18.24 19.85 5.07
CA LYS A 248 -17.03 19.17 5.56
C LYS A 248 -17.28 18.43 6.86
N PHE A 249 -18.17 18.93 7.71
CA PHE A 249 -18.37 18.42 9.07
C PHE A 249 -19.73 17.77 9.26
N PHE A 250 -19.78 16.69 10.04
CA PHE A 250 -21.06 16.10 10.45
C PHE A 250 -21.76 16.96 11.50
N ARG A 251 -21.00 17.54 12.44
CA ARG A 251 -21.53 18.36 13.55
C ARG A 251 -21.86 19.79 13.13
N SER A 252 -22.92 20.36 13.71
CA SER A 252 -23.32 21.74 13.42
C SER A 252 -22.31 22.78 13.93
N PRO A 253 -22.27 23.99 13.35
CA PRO A 253 -21.46 25.08 13.88
C PRO A 253 -21.69 25.36 15.37
N GLU A 254 -22.94 25.29 15.84
CA GLU A 254 -23.31 25.53 17.24
C GLU A 254 -22.73 24.43 18.15
N PHE A 255 -22.92 23.16 17.77
CA PHE A 255 -22.33 22.04 18.51
C PHE A 255 -20.80 22.15 18.56
N ARG A 256 -20.16 22.46 17.42
CA ARG A 256 -18.70 22.59 17.34
C ARG A 256 -18.18 23.73 18.22
N LEU A 257 -18.90 24.85 18.30
CA LEU A 257 -18.55 25.96 19.16
C LEU A 257 -18.62 25.58 20.65
N GLU A 258 -19.73 25.00 21.09
CA GLU A 258 -19.90 24.53 22.47
C GLU A 258 -18.85 23.48 22.83
N PHE A 259 -18.66 22.49 21.95
CA PHE A 259 -17.64 21.45 22.10
C PHE A 259 -16.24 22.04 22.27
N ASN A 260 -15.87 23.03 21.46
CA ASN A 260 -14.58 23.69 21.55
C ASN A 260 -14.44 24.49 22.87
N ILE A 261 -15.47 25.20 23.32
CA ILE A 261 -15.47 25.95 24.58
C ILE A 261 -15.25 25.01 25.77
N ASP A 262 -15.95 23.88 25.81
CA ASP A 262 -15.84 22.93 26.91
C ASP A 262 -14.44 22.30 26.97
N HIS A 263 -13.85 21.97 25.82
CA HIS A 263 -12.49 21.43 25.78
C HIS A 263 -11.41 22.49 26.04
N ALA A 264 -11.68 23.77 25.77
CA ALA A 264 -10.79 24.86 26.17
C ALA A 264 -10.69 24.98 27.69
N ARG A 265 -11.81 24.80 28.42
CA ARG A 265 -11.86 24.90 29.88
C ARG A 265 -11.00 23.88 30.60
N VAL A 266 -10.86 22.67 30.04
CA VAL A 266 -10.01 21.62 30.60
C VAL A 266 -8.55 21.69 30.14
N ASN A 267 -8.22 22.61 29.21
CA ASN A 267 -6.88 22.79 28.66
C ASN A 267 -6.21 24.11 29.06
N THR A 268 -6.68 24.78 30.12
CA THR A 268 -6.15 26.07 30.58
C THR A 268 -4.65 26.06 30.92
N GLY A 269 -4.08 24.89 31.26
CA GLY A 269 -2.64 24.73 31.46
C GLY A 269 -1.80 25.12 30.23
N LEU A 270 -2.35 24.99 29.02
CA LEU A 270 -1.68 25.39 27.78
C LEU A 270 -1.28 26.87 27.79
N SER A 271 -2.07 27.75 28.43
CA SER A 271 -1.80 29.19 28.49
C SER A 271 -0.40 29.53 29.01
N THR A 272 0.17 28.69 29.88
CA THR A 272 1.54 28.85 30.39
C THR A 272 2.63 28.65 29.32
N LEU A 273 2.34 27.86 28.29
CA LEU A 273 3.26 27.51 27.20
C LEU A 273 3.10 28.40 25.97
N ILE A 274 2.02 29.18 25.90
CA ILE A 274 1.66 30.03 24.75
C ILE A 274 1.67 31.53 25.12
N GLY A 275 2.51 31.91 26.09
CA GLY A 275 2.71 33.32 26.46
C GLY A 275 1.51 33.98 27.15
N GLY A 276 0.68 33.21 27.85
CA GLY A 276 -0.51 33.70 28.54
C GLY A 276 -1.74 33.88 27.65
N MET A 277 -1.65 33.54 26.36
CA MET A 277 -2.77 33.56 25.43
C MET A 277 -3.88 32.59 25.86
N GLY A 278 -5.14 32.95 25.58
CA GLY A 278 -6.28 32.05 25.74
C GLY A 278 -6.22 30.89 24.74
N VAL A 279 -6.63 29.70 25.16
CA VAL A 279 -6.68 28.51 24.27
C VAL A 279 -7.62 28.73 23.07
N ASP A 280 -8.66 29.54 23.29
CA ASP A 280 -9.61 29.97 22.28
C ASP A 280 -8.97 30.77 21.15
N GLU A 281 -8.15 31.76 21.49
CA GLU A 281 -7.38 32.56 20.54
C GLU A 281 -6.31 31.69 19.85
N PHE A 282 -5.57 30.91 20.63
CA PHE A 282 -4.46 30.10 20.15
C PHE A 282 -4.85 29.07 19.09
N LEU A 283 -6.00 28.40 19.25
CA LEU A 283 -6.50 27.41 18.29
C LEU A 283 -7.55 27.97 17.31
N GLY A 284 -7.95 29.23 17.45
CA GLY A 284 -9.02 29.84 16.66
C GLY A 284 -10.37 29.12 16.86
N LEU A 285 -10.73 28.84 18.12
CA LEU A 285 -11.88 28.00 18.49
C LEU A 285 -13.24 28.57 18.06
N SER A 286 -13.33 29.89 17.94
CA SER A 286 -14.56 30.61 17.57
C SER A 286 -14.88 30.54 16.07
N ASN A 287 -13.94 30.14 15.22
CA ASN A 287 -14.10 30.16 13.76
C ASN A 287 -14.91 28.95 13.23
N CYS A 288 -16.17 28.80 13.64
CA CYS A 288 -17.02 27.71 13.16
C CYS A 288 -17.70 27.99 11.80
N GLY A 289 -17.43 29.15 11.17
CA GLY A 289 -17.89 29.49 9.81
C GLY A 289 -16.99 28.93 8.69
N ASP A 290 -16.09 28.03 9.01
CA ASP A 290 -15.11 27.41 8.10
C ASP A 290 -15.68 26.29 7.19
N ASP A 291 -16.99 26.08 7.31
CA ASP A 291 -17.82 25.20 6.48
C ASP A 291 -19.09 25.96 6.04
N PRO A 292 -18.99 26.89 5.07
CA PRO A 292 -20.12 27.73 4.66
C PRO A 292 -21.24 26.93 3.97
N ASP A 293 -20.92 25.73 3.48
CA ASP A 293 -21.87 24.82 2.84
C ASP A 293 -22.54 23.86 3.85
N TRP A 294 -22.32 24.07 5.15
CA TRP A 294 -22.83 23.16 6.17
C TRP A 294 -24.35 23.04 6.13
N SER A 295 -24.83 21.80 6.12
CA SER A 295 -26.22 21.43 6.32
C SER A 295 -26.31 20.13 7.11
N PRO A 296 -27.43 19.85 7.82
CA PRO A 296 -27.62 18.57 8.50
C PRO A 296 -27.42 17.39 7.54
N PHE A 297 -26.65 16.39 7.95
CA PHE A 297 -26.40 15.20 7.13
C PHE A 297 -27.66 14.32 7.08
N ASP A 298 -28.22 14.13 5.88
CA ASP A 298 -29.30 13.18 5.66
C ASP A 298 -28.71 11.78 5.45
N SER A 299 -28.78 10.95 6.50
CA SER A 299 -28.36 9.55 6.44
C SER A 299 -29.38 8.64 5.73
N SER A 300 -30.56 9.15 5.40
CA SER A 300 -31.65 8.40 4.75
C SER A 300 -31.76 8.66 3.25
N ASP A 301 -30.80 9.37 2.66
CA ASP A 301 -30.84 9.66 1.23
C ASP A 301 -30.73 8.38 0.39
N GLN A 302 -31.71 8.19 -0.49
CA GLN A 302 -31.85 6.99 -1.31
C GLN A 302 -30.65 6.75 -2.23
N ARG A 303 -29.85 7.78 -2.56
CA ARG A 303 -28.61 7.62 -3.34
C ARG A 303 -27.55 6.86 -2.56
N ILE A 304 -27.46 7.07 -1.25
CA ILE A 304 -26.55 6.34 -0.37
C ILE A 304 -26.96 4.87 -0.33
N ASP A 305 -28.25 4.60 -0.11
CA ASP A 305 -28.78 3.24 -0.11
C ASP A 305 -28.58 2.56 -1.47
N ALA A 306 -28.92 3.23 -2.57
CA ALA A 306 -28.70 2.70 -3.91
C ALA A 306 -27.23 2.44 -4.20
N TYR A 307 -26.30 3.29 -3.73
CA TYR A 307 -24.87 3.08 -3.89
C TYR A 307 -24.39 1.87 -3.07
N LEU A 308 -24.79 1.75 -1.81
CA LEU A 308 -24.44 0.60 -0.98
C LEU A 308 -25.05 -0.70 -1.50
N GLU A 309 -26.29 -0.65 -1.99
CA GLU A 309 -26.94 -1.79 -2.63
C GLU A 309 -26.24 -2.17 -3.93
N ASN A 310 -25.85 -1.20 -4.77
CA ASN A 310 -25.05 -1.46 -5.95
C ASN A 310 -23.69 -2.04 -5.55
N PHE A 311 -22.98 -1.46 -4.59
CA PHE A 311 -21.73 -2.01 -4.05
C PHE A 311 -21.89 -3.48 -3.60
N ARG A 312 -23.02 -3.82 -2.95
CA ARG A 312 -23.33 -5.19 -2.51
C ARG A 312 -23.73 -6.12 -3.66
N ARG A 313 -24.50 -5.66 -4.64
CA ARG A 313 -25.05 -6.43 -5.78
C ARG A 313 -24.08 -6.53 -6.97
N SER A 314 -23.14 -5.60 -7.06
CA SER A 314 -22.32 -5.36 -8.25
C SER A 314 -21.18 -6.39 -8.35
N PRO A 315 -20.68 -6.67 -9.57
CA PRO A 315 -19.59 -7.61 -9.79
C PRO A 315 -18.25 -7.22 -9.15
N PHE A 316 -18.14 -6.15 -8.35
CA PHE A 316 -16.94 -5.84 -7.55
C PHE A 316 -16.83 -6.68 -6.27
N MET A 317 -17.77 -7.60 -6.06
CA MET A 317 -17.65 -8.78 -5.18
C MET A 317 -16.70 -9.82 -5.77
N HIS A 318 -15.53 -9.34 -6.14
CA HIS A 318 -14.51 -10.09 -6.84
C HIS A 318 -13.24 -10.01 -6.02
N GLU A 319 -13.18 -10.92 -5.04
CA GLU A 319 -11.92 -11.45 -4.51
C GLU A 319 -10.91 -11.55 -5.65
N THR A 320 -9.74 -10.96 -5.46
CA THR A 320 -8.69 -10.95 -6.48
C THR A 320 -8.31 -12.38 -6.83
N LEU A 321 -7.87 -12.62 -8.06
CA LEU A 321 -7.35 -13.94 -8.45
C LEU A 321 -6.33 -14.46 -7.42
N ASP A 322 -5.49 -13.54 -6.94
CA ASP A 322 -4.49 -13.80 -5.91
C ASP A 322 -5.08 -14.25 -4.57
N SER A 323 -6.11 -13.57 -4.06
CA SER A 323 -6.77 -13.96 -2.80
C SER A 323 -7.42 -15.34 -2.88
N ILE A 324 -8.01 -15.69 -4.03
CA ILE A 324 -8.54 -17.03 -4.29
C ILE A 324 -7.39 -18.05 -4.33
N GLY A 325 -6.26 -17.69 -4.94
CA GLY A 325 -5.06 -18.53 -4.94
C GLY A 325 -4.52 -18.82 -3.55
N GLN A 326 -4.45 -17.79 -2.70
CA GLN A 326 -4.04 -17.93 -1.30
C GLN A 326 -5.01 -18.83 -0.51
N ARG A 327 -6.33 -18.69 -0.69
CA ARG A 327 -7.37 -19.57 -0.10
C ARG A 327 -7.10 -21.05 -0.41
N TYR A 328 -6.62 -21.37 -1.61
CA TYR A 328 -6.37 -22.75 -2.04
C TYR A 328 -4.91 -23.19 -1.92
N GLY A 329 -4.03 -22.33 -1.40
CA GLY A 329 -2.63 -22.65 -1.14
C GLY A 329 -1.81 -22.95 -2.39
N THR A 330 -2.14 -22.34 -3.54
CA THR A 330 -1.27 -22.45 -4.73
C THR A 330 -0.07 -21.52 -4.61
N ASP A 331 1.08 -22.03 -5.01
CA ASP A 331 2.35 -21.35 -5.23
C ASP A 331 2.30 -20.23 -6.28
N LYS A 332 1.31 -20.23 -7.17
CA LYS A 332 1.07 -19.14 -8.13
C LYS A 332 0.74 -17.81 -7.44
N SER A 333 0.27 -17.84 -6.20
CA SER A 333 -0.13 -16.65 -5.43
C SER A 333 1.05 -15.79 -4.98
N SER A 334 0.76 -14.58 -4.50
CA SER A 334 1.74 -13.62 -3.99
C SER A 334 2.50 -14.12 -2.76
N ALA A 335 2.03 -15.18 -2.10
CA ALA A 335 2.75 -15.83 -1.02
C ALA A 335 4.03 -16.54 -1.50
N GLN A 336 4.15 -16.83 -2.79
CA GLN A 336 5.31 -17.49 -3.39
C GLN A 336 5.73 -16.78 -4.70
N ASN A 337 5.13 -17.12 -5.85
CA ASN A 337 5.62 -16.67 -7.16
C ASN A 337 4.95 -15.38 -7.69
N ASN A 338 3.81 -14.98 -7.12
CA ASN A 338 3.07 -13.77 -7.49
C ASN A 338 2.65 -13.70 -8.98
N PHE A 339 2.40 -14.85 -9.61
CA PHE A 339 1.90 -14.94 -10.99
C PHE A 339 0.44 -14.46 -11.10
N LEU A 340 -0.39 -14.77 -10.09
CA LEU A 340 -1.83 -14.46 -10.13
C LEU A 340 -2.13 -12.96 -10.25
N ASN A 341 -1.39 -12.10 -9.54
CA ASN A 341 -1.52 -10.64 -9.67
C ASN A 341 -1.13 -10.12 -11.07
N PHE A 342 -0.25 -10.84 -11.77
CA PHE A 342 0.12 -10.51 -13.15
C PHE A 342 -0.97 -10.97 -14.14
N TYR A 343 -1.46 -12.20 -14.00
CA TYR A 343 -2.51 -12.73 -14.89
C TYR A 343 -3.83 -12.01 -14.77
N ASP A 344 -4.21 -11.57 -13.56
CA ASP A 344 -5.49 -10.87 -13.33
C ASP A 344 -5.63 -9.63 -14.23
N ARG A 345 -4.51 -8.95 -14.53
CA ARG A 345 -4.48 -7.78 -15.44
C ARG A 345 -4.98 -8.09 -16.85
N PHE A 346 -4.83 -9.32 -17.30
CA PHE A 346 -5.20 -9.76 -18.65
C PHE A 346 -6.47 -10.61 -18.65
N LEU A 347 -6.70 -11.40 -17.61
CA LEU A 347 -7.81 -12.35 -17.53
C LEU A 347 -9.08 -11.77 -16.89
N ALA A 348 -9.00 -10.63 -16.18
CA ALA A 348 -10.16 -10.01 -15.56
C ALA A 348 -11.33 -9.73 -16.54
N PRO A 349 -11.11 -9.30 -17.80
CA PRO A 349 -12.19 -9.14 -18.77
C PRO A 349 -12.90 -10.45 -19.16
N LEU A 350 -12.30 -11.61 -18.89
CA LEU A 350 -12.87 -12.93 -19.18
C LEU A 350 -13.60 -13.54 -17.99
N ARG A 351 -13.49 -12.94 -16.80
CA ARG A 351 -13.91 -13.53 -15.52
C ARG A 351 -15.36 -14.05 -15.48
N ASN A 352 -16.29 -13.31 -16.08
CA ASN A 352 -17.71 -13.67 -16.12
C ASN A 352 -18.14 -14.39 -17.43
N LYS A 353 -17.22 -14.56 -18.38
CA LYS A 353 -17.49 -15.26 -19.64
C LYS A 353 -17.49 -16.79 -19.41
N PRO A 354 -18.11 -17.59 -20.28
CA PRO A 354 -18.08 -19.05 -20.20
C PRO A 354 -16.71 -19.60 -20.67
N VAL A 355 -15.64 -19.23 -19.96
CA VAL A 355 -14.25 -19.56 -20.27
C VAL A 355 -14.02 -21.07 -20.21
N LYS A 356 -13.37 -21.63 -21.22
CA LYS A 356 -12.79 -22.98 -21.16
C LYS A 356 -11.28 -22.86 -20.98
N LEU A 357 -10.79 -23.25 -19.80
CA LEU A 357 -9.37 -23.21 -19.45
C LEU A 357 -8.78 -24.62 -19.42
N LEU A 358 -7.59 -24.79 -20.00
CA LEU A 358 -6.76 -25.98 -19.85
C LEU A 358 -5.54 -25.64 -18.99
N GLU A 359 -5.27 -26.43 -17.95
CA GLU A 359 -4.05 -26.34 -17.14
C GLU A 359 -3.32 -27.68 -17.15
N ILE A 360 -2.05 -27.67 -17.51
CA ILE A 360 -1.13 -28.81 -17.36
C ILE A 360 -0.33 -28.61 -16.09
N GLY A 361 -0.32 -29.62 -15.22
CA GLY A 361 0.21 -29.54 -13.86
C GLY A 361 -0.90 -29.28 -12.83
N VAL A 362 -1.53 -30.34 -12.31
CA VAL A 362 -2.59 -30.20 -11.28
C VAL A 362 -1.99 -30.31 -9.88
N LEU A 363 -1.02 -31.20 -9.68
CA LEU A 363 -0.34 -31.44 -8.40
C LEU A 363 -1.32 -31.63 -7.23
N ALA A 364 -1.45 -30.65 -6.34
CA ALA A 364 -2.33 -30.67 -5.16
C ALA A 364 -3.75 -30.09 -5.42
N GLY A 365 -4.03 -29.70 -6.66
CA GLY A 365 -5.31 -29.19 -7.13
C GLY A 365 -5.66 -27.76 -6.69
N GLY A 366 -4.72 -27.03 -6.09
CA GLY A 366 -4.95 -25.66 -5.61
C GLY A 366 -5.28 -24.68 -6.75
N SER A 367 -4.53 -24.77 -7.85
CA SER A 367 -4.71 -23.91 -9.01
C SER A 367 -6.01 -24.19 -9.76
N VAL A 368 -6.37 -25.45 -10.04
CA VAL A 368 -7.65 -25.77 -10.72
C VAL A 368 -8.88 -25.31 -9.93
N ARG A 369 -8.83 -25.33 -8.59
CA ARG A 369 -9.86 -24.73 -7.72
C ARG A 369 -9.85 -23.21 -7.79
N THR A 370 -8.67 -22.61 -7.84
CA THR A 370 -8.50 -21.16 -8.03
C THR A 370 -9.15 -20.71 -9.34
N TRP A 371 -8.88 -21.41 -10.45
CA TRP A 371 -9.47 -21.10 -11.75
C TRP A 371 -10.98 -21.31 -11.77
N GLN A 372 -11.47 -22.38 -11.14
CA GLN A 372 -12.90 -22.65 -10.99
C GLN A 372 -13.62 -21.47 -10.32
N ASP A 373 -13.08 -20.94 -9.23
CA ASP A 373 -13.69 -19.85 -8.49
C ASP A 373 -13.50 -18.50 -9.17
N TYR A 374 -12.36 -18.28 -9.84
CA TYR A 374 -12.11 -17.05 -10.57
C TYR A 374 -13.00 -16.93 -11.82
N PHE A 375 -13.12 -17.99 -12.63
CA PHE A 375 -14.03 -18.02 -13.78
C PHE A 375 -15.37 -18.63 -13.36
N HIS A 376 -16.29 -17.82 -12.82
CA HIS A 376 -17.54 -18.32 -12.22
C HIS A 376 -18.40 -19.16 -13.18
N ASN A 377 -18.42 -18.78 -14.47
CA ASN A 377 -19.11 -19.50 -15.55
C ASN A 377 -18.18 -20.45 -16.34
N GLY A 378 -16.93 -20.57 -15.93
CA GLY A 378 -15.89 -21.29 -16.65
C GLY A 378 -15.89 -22.80 -16.36
N LYS A 379 -15.29 -23.54 -17.30
CA LYS A 379 -14.98 -24.97 -17.20
C LYS A 379 -13.47 -25.16 -17.25
N ILE A 380 -12.94 -25.90 -16.29
CA ILE A 380 -11.51 -26.14 -16.12
C ILE A 380 -11.21 -27.57 -16.54
N VAL A 381 -10.19 -27.75 -17.37
CA VAL A 381 -9.61 -29.05 -17.71
C VAL A 381 -8.21 -29.08 -17.08
N GLY A 382 -8.04 -29.83 -16.00
CA GLY A 382 -6.75 -30.06 -15.37
C GLY A 382 -6.10 -31.33 -15.92
N VAL A 383 -4.79 -31.29 -16.17
CA VAL A 383 -4.02 -32.41 -16.73
C VAL A 383 -2.83 -32.71 -15.84
N ASP A 384 -2.63 -33.98 -15.50
CA ASP A 384 -1.45 -34.42 -14.75
C ASP A 384 -1.05 -35.85 -15.17
N ILE A 385 0.22 -36.19 -15.02
CA ILE A 385 0.69 -37.56 -15.25
C ILE A 385 0.25 -38.49 -14.10
N ASN A 386 0.07 -37.95 -12.90
CA ASN A 386 -0.32 -38.72 -11.73
C ASN A 386 -1.84 -39.00 -11.71
N PRO A 387 -2.29 -40.26 -11.82
CA PRO A 387 -3.72 -40.57 -11.86
C PRO A 387 -4.48 -40.19 -10.57
N GLU A 388 -3.80 -40.02 -9.44
CA GLU A 388 -4.39 -39.66 -8.16
C GLU A 388 -5.06 -38.27 -8.16
N VAL A 389 -4.69 -37.38 -9.09
CA VAL A 389 -5.32 -36.04 -9.16
C VAL A 389 -6.77 -36.09 -9.62
N LYS A 390 -7.26 -37.23 -10.14
CA LYS A 390 -8.67 -37.42 -10.52
C LYS A 390 -9.65 -37.10 -9.38
N LYS A 391 -9.20 -37.23 -8.12
CA LYS A 391 -9.99 -36.86 -6.93
C LYS A 391 -10.38 -35.38 -6.87
N PHE A 392 -9.72 -34.50 -7.65
CA PHE A 392 -10.04 -33.07 -7.72
C PHE A 392 -11.10 -32.73 -8.77
N ALA A 393 -11.63 -33.72 -9.50
CA ALA A 393 -12.72 -33.50 -10.43
C ALA A 393 -14.00 -33.03 -9.71
N THR A 394 -14.71 -32.09 -10.32
CA THR A 394 -15.98 -31.54 -9.81
C THR A 394 -16.93 -31.25 -10.97
N GLY A 395 -18.12 -30.70 -10.72
CA GLY A 395 -19.06 -30.33 -11.79
C GLY A 395 -18.52 -29.35 -12.84
N ARG A 396 -17.49 -28.54 -12.50
CA ARG A 396 -16.83 -27.61 -13.45
C ARG A 396 -15.34 -27.89 -13.66
N ILE A 397 -14.76 -28.87 -12.96
CA ILE A 397 -13.36 -29.30 -13.11
C ILE A 397 -13.35 -30.71 -13.68
N GLN A 398 -12.87 -30.85 -14.91
CA GLN A 398 -12.55 -32.14 -15.54
C GLN A 398 -11.06 -32.42 -15.36
N ILE A 399 -10.71 -33.68 -15.07
CA ILE A 399 -9.33 -34.11 -14.92
C ILE A 399 -8.98 -35.16 -15.97
N GLU A 400 -7.88 -34.93 -16.68
CA GLU A 400 -7.29 -35.85 -17.65
C GLU A 400 -5.95 -36.35 -17.14
N VAL A 401 -5.66 -37.64 -17.40
CA VAL A 401 -4.34 -38.21 -17.09
C VAL A 401 -3.58 -38.34 -18.38
N ALA A 402 -2.49 -37.58 -18.50
CA ALA A 402 -1.69 -37.48 -19.71
C ALA A 402 -0.24 -37.10 -19.37
N ASP A 403 0.69 -37.60 -20.16
CA ASP A 403 2.10 -37.27 -20.08
C ASP A 403 2.44 -36.24 -21.16
N GLN A 404 2.74 -35.01 -20.74
CA GLN A 404 3.08 -33.92 -21.67
C GLN A 404 4.36 -34.17 -22.48
N SER A 405 5.15 -35.20 -22.17
CA SER A 405 6.27 -35.65 -23.00
C SER A 405 5.82 -36.46 -24.23
N LYS A 406 4.53 -36.84 -24.31
CA LYS A 406 3.97 -37.69 -25.36
C LYS A 406 3.10 -36.86 -26.32
N THR A 407 3.48 -36.86 -27.59
CA THR A 407 2.71 -36.19 -28.65
C THR A 407 1.27 -36.67 -28.75
N GLN A 408 1.04 -37.98 -28.59
CA GLN A 408 -0.30 -38.58 -28.69
C GLN A 408 -1.25 -38.06 -27.61
N ASP A 409 -0.74 -37.93 -26.38
CA ASP A 409 -1.51 -37.39 -25.25
C ASP A 409 -1.85 -35.91 -25.48
N LEU A 410 -0.87 -35.11 -25.94
CA LEU A 410 -1.08 -33.70 -26.25
C LEU A 410 -2.07 -33.47 -27.39
N ASP A 411 -2.07 -34.33 -28.41
CA ASP A 411 -3.06 -34.25 -29.49
C ASP A 411 -4.47 -34.62 -29.01
N ALA A 412 -4.60 -35.64 -28.15
CA ALA A 412 -5.87 -35.95 -27.49
C ALA A 412 -6.39 -34.80 -26.61
N LEU A 413 -5.49 -34.03 -25.98
CA LEU A 413 -5.85 -32.80 -25.26
C LEU A 413 -6.26 -31.67 -26.22
N ALA A 414 -5.58 -31.53 -27.36
CA ALA A 414 -5.91 -30.54 -28.38
C ALA A 414 -7.33 -30.75 -28.93
N GLU A 415 -7.76 -32.00 -29.11
CA GLU A 415 -9.13 -32.36 -29.54
C GLU A 415 -10.22 -31.90 -28.55
N LYS A 416 -9.87 -31.70 -27.28
CA LYS A 416 -10.79 -31.14 -26.27
C LYS A 416 -10.92 -29.62 -26.38
N GLY A 417 -10.16 -28.95 -27.25
CA GLY A 417 -10.30 -27.53 -27.52
C GLY A 417 -11.61 -27.16 -28.24
N PRO A 418 -11.74 -25.90 -28.73
CA PRO A 418 -10.79 -24.81 -28.53
C PRO A 418 -10.92 -24.18 -27.13
N PHE A 419 -9.80 -23.68 -26.60
CA PHE A 419 -9.68 -23.12 -25.25
C PHE A 419 -9.57 -21.59 -25.28
N ASP A 420 -10.13 -20.91 -24.28
CA ASP A 420 -9.94 -19.46 -24.11
C ASP A 420 -8.59 -19.16 -23.44
N VAL A 421 -8.15 -20.05 -22.54
CA VAL A 421 -6.87 -19.95 -21.82
C VAL A 421 -6.21 -21.34 -21.76
N VAL A 422 -4.91 -21.41 -22.05
CA VAL A 422 -4.08 -22.60 -21.80
C VAL A 422 -2.93 -22.20 -20.89
N VAL A 423 -2.66 -22.99 -19.84
CA VAL A 423 -1.55 -22.82 -18.90
C VAL A 423 -0.69 -24.08 -18.92
N ASP A 424 0.59 -23.93 -19.23
CA ASP A 424 1.61 -24.98 -19.11
C ASP A 424 2.46 -24.74 -17.86
N ASP A 425 2.13 -25.47 -16.80
CA ASP A 425 2.77 -25.46 -15.48
C ASP A 425 3.10 -26.90 -15.02
N GLY A 426 3.54 -27.74 -15.96
CA GLY A 426 3.73 -29.16 -15.69
C GLY A 426 5.15 -29.53 -15.28
N SER A 427 5.92 -30.16 -16.17
CA SER A 427 7.24 -30.72 -15.81
C SER A 427 8.40 -29.72 -15.81
N HIS A 428 8.22 -28.57 -16.47
CA HIS A 428 9.25 -27.55 -16.75
C HIS A 428 10.50 -28.04 -17.50
N VAL A 429 10.53 -29.31 -17.92
CA VAL A 429 11.57 -29.88 -18.76
C VAL A 429 11.47 -29.25 -20.15
N TRP A 430 12.56 -28.66 -20.64
CA TRP A 430 12.53 -27.80 -21.83
C TRP A 430 11.89 -28.45 -23.06
N PRO A 431 12.25 -29.69 -23.46
CA PRO A 431 11.59 -30.32 -24.61
C PRO A 431 10.10 -30.58 -24.39
N HIS A 432 9.66 -30.78 -23.14
CA HIS A 432 8.25 -30.99 -22.84
C HIS A 432 7.45 -29.68 -23.00
N GLN A 433 7.95 -28.55 -22.49
CA GLN A 433 7.30 -27.25 -22.65
C GLN A 433 7.24 -26.84 -24.14
N ILE A 434 8.35 -27.03 -24.86
CA ILE A 434 8.39 -26.74 -26.30
C ILE A 434 7.39 -27.62 -27.08
N LEU A 435 7.33 -28.92 -26.78
CA LEU A 435 6.38 -29.83 -27.41
C LEU A 435 4.93 -29.43 -27.11
N THR A 436 4.63 -29.14 -25.85
CA THR A 436 3.30 -28.73 -25.36
C THR A 436 2.82 -27.47 -26.06
N PHE A 437 3.67 -26.43 -26.11
CA PHE A 437 3.40 -25.21 -26.85
C PHE A 437 3.10 -25.47 -28.33
N ARG A 438 3.91 -26.30 -28.99
CA ARG A 438 3.75 -26.61 -30.42
C ARG A 438 2.44 -27.30 -30.75
N ARG A 439 1.91 -28.18 -29.89
CA ARG A 439 0.59 -28.79 -30.12
C ARG A 439 -0.53 -27.81 -29.78
N LEU A 440 -0.47 -27.21 -28.59
CA LEU A 440 -1.65 -26.61 -27.97
C LEU A 440 -1.91 -25.14 -28.33
N ILE A 441 -0.91 -24.37 -28.77
CA ILE A 441 -1.12 -22.95 -29.10
C ILE A 441 -2.17 -22.75 -30.21
N ASN A 442 -2.29 -23.72 -31.12
CA ASN A 442 -3.22 -23.63 -32.24
C ASN A 442 -4.68 -23.83 -31.84
N VAL A 443 -4.95 -24.46 -30.70
CA VAL A 443 -6.30 -24.67 -30.17
C VAL A 443 -6.73 -23.57 -29.19
N VAL A 444 -5.88 -22.56 -28.97
CA VAL A 444 -6.28 -21.32 -28.28
C VAL A 444 -7.14 -20.49 -29.21
N ARG A 445 -8.31 -20.08 -28.73
CA ARG A 445 -9.27 -19.27 -29.48
C ARG A 445 -8.64 -17.93 -29.90
N PRO A 446 -9.08 -17.35 -31.03
CA PRO A 446 -8.87 -15.94 -31.30
C PRO A 446 -9.33 -15.12 -30.09
N GLY A 447 -8.53 -14.16 -29.67
CA GLY A 447 -8.83 -13.43 -28.44
C GLY A 447 -8.28 -14.07 -27.16
N GLY A 448 -7.87 -15.34 -27.19
CA GLY A 448 -7.43 -16.11 -26.03
C GLY A 448 -5.96 -15.93 -25.66
N PHE A 449 -5.57 -16.67 -24.61
CA PHE A 449 -4.24 -16.59 -23.99
C PHE A 449 -3.58 -17.96 -23.86
N TYR A 450 -2.26 -17.98 -24.05
CA TYR A 450 -1.40 -19.11 -23.71
C TYR A 450 -0.35 -18.65 -22.69
N ILE A 451 -0.19 -19.40 -21.61
CA ILE A 451 0.71 -19.10 -20.50
C ILE A 451 1.70 -20.25 -20.34
N ILE A 452 2.98 -19.93 -20.17
CA ILE A 452 4.06 -20.88 -19.85
C ILE A 452 4.71 -20.41 -18.55
N GLU A 453 4.73 -21.26 -17.53
CA GLU A 453 5.34 -20.97 -16.21
C GLU A 453 6.74 -21.59 -16.07
N ASP A 454 7.48 -21.15 -15.06
CA ASP A 454 8.83 -21.59 -14.69
C ASP A 454 9.86 -21.69 -15.83
N LEU A 455 9.85 -20.70 -16.73
CA LEU A 455 10.88 -20.46 -17.74
C LEU A 455 12.27 -20.17 -17.14
N ASP A 456 12.36 -19.80 -15.86
CA ASP A 456 13.63 -19.61 -15.17
C ASP A 456 14.43 -20.92 -15.00
N THR A 457 13.76 -22.07 -15.10
CA THR A 457 14.39 -23.40 -15.26
C THR A 457 15.32 -23.49 -16.48
N SER A 458 15.22 -22.54 -17.42
CA SER A 458 16.12 -22.39 -18.57
C SER A 458 17.52 -21.87 -18.20
N TYR A 459 17.77 -21.49 -16.95
CA TYR A 459 18.98 -20.76 -16.56
C TYR A 459 19.68 -21.30 -15.30
N GLY A 460 20.99 -21.05 -15.24
CA GLY A 460 21.80 -21.23 -14.03
C GLY A 460 21.75 -22.63 -13.42
N LYS A 461 21.50 -22.69 -12.11
CA LYS A 461 21.52 -23.94 -11.31
C LYS A 461 20.48 -24.97 -11.73
N TYR A 462 19.43 -24.57 -12.46
CA TYR A 462 18.35 -25.46 -12.87
C TYR A 462 18.67 -26.24 -14.16
N VAL A 463 19.62 -25.77 -14.97
CA VAL A 463 19.97 -26.38 -16.27
C VAL A 463 20.21 -27.90 -16.18
N PRO A 464 21.00 -28.44 -15.24
CA PRO A 464 21.26 -29.88 -15.18
C PRO A 464 20.01 -30.75 -14.95
N HIS A 465 18.95 -30.17 -14.39
CA HIS A 465 17.72 -30.89 -14.04
C HIS A 465 16.64 -30.81 -15.14
N TYR A 466 16.57 -29.69 -15.86
CA TYR A 466 15.46 -29.42 -16.78
C TYR A 466 15.85 -29.39 -18.27
N HIS A 467 17.15 -29.46 -18.61
CA HIS A 467 17.57 -29.38 -20.01
C HIS A 467 17.00 -30.49 -20.90
N GLY A 468 16.79 -31.70 -20.34
CA GLY A 468 16.15 -32.82 -21.04
C GLY A 468 16.81 -33.23 -22.36
N GLY A 469 18.10 -32.90 -22.56
CA GLY A 469 18.83 -33.14 -23.80
C GLY A 469 18.50 -32.18 -24.95
N ALA A 470 17.70 -31.13 -24.72
CA ALA A 470 17.35 -30.17 -25.77
C ALA A 470 18.52 -29.25 -26.14
N THR A 471 18.58 -28.88 -27.43
CA THR A 471 19.57 -27.93 -27.97
C THR A 471 19.19 -26.46 -27.74
N GLU A 472 17.92 -26.19 -27.47
CA GLU A 472 17.36 -24.86 -27.19
C GLU A 472 16.52 -24.96 -25.92
N SER A 473 16.61 -23.96 -25.04
CA SER A 473 15.78 -23.90 -23.83
C SER A 473 14.39 -23.36 -24.14
N ALA A 474 13.41 -23.65 -23.27
CA ALA A 474 12.05 -23.15 -23.44
C ALA A 474 12.01 -21.61 -23.48
N ALA A 475 12.79 -20.94 -22.61
CA ALA A 475 12.86 -19.47 -22.61
C ALA A 475 13.43 -18.92 -23.94
N ALA A 476 14.51 -19.52 -24.45
CA ALA A 476 15.11 -19.10 -25.72
C ALA A 476 14.12 -19.32 -26.90
N TYR A 477 13.40 -20.45 -26.90
CA TYR A 477 12.39 -20.77 -27.89
C TYR A 477 11.27 -19.71 -27.95
N ILE A 478 10.74 -19.28 -26.80
CA ILE A 478 9.71 -18.23 -26.74
C ILE A 478 10.27 -16.83 -27.05
N GLN A 479 11.51 -16.53 -26.65
CA GLN A 479 12.18 -15.28 -27.01
C GLN A 479 12.40 -15.16 -28.53
N ARG A 480 12.70 -16.27 -29.21
CA ARG A 480 12.79 -16.31 -30.67
C ARG A 480 11.45 -15.99 -31.33
N LEU A 481 10.33 -16.49 -30.79
CA LEU A 481 9.00 -16.12 -31.27
C LEU A 481 8.71 -14.62 -31.04
N ALA A 482 9.07 -14.08 -29.89
CA ALA A 482 8.92 -12.65 -29.61
C ALA A 482 9.72 -11.78 -30.59
N ARG A 483 10.94 -12.21 -30.95
CA ARG A 483 11.75 -11.57 -32.00
C ARG A 483 11.01 -11.55 -33.34
N LEU A 484 10.33 -12.65 -33.72
CA LEU A 484 9.53 -12.68 -34.96
C LEU A 484 8.33 -11.72 -34.91
N VAL A 485 7.61 -11.68 -33.79
CA VAL A 485 6.44 -10.79 -33.62
C VAL A 485 6.85 -9.31 -33.72
N VAL A 486 7.94 -8.92 -33.06
CA VAL A 486 8.46 -7.54 -33.09
C VAL A 486 9.10 -7.21 -34.44
N GLY A 487 9.89 -8.14 -34.98
CA GLY A 487 10.71 -7.95 -36.18
C GLY A 487 10.02 -8.25 -37.51
N GLN A 488 8.72 -8.57 -37.51
CA GLN A 488 7.97 -9.03 -38.69
C GLN A 488 8.11 -8.17 -39.96
N ARG A 489 8.45 -6.87 -39.83
CA ARG A 489 8.60 -5.94 -40.97
C ARG A 489 10.02 -5.88 -41.55
N VAL A 490 11.02 -6.36 -40.81
CA VAL A 490 12.45 -6.14 -41.11
C VAL A 490 13.29 -7.41 -41.13
N LEU A 491 12.81 -8.50 -40.53
CA LEU A 491 13.51 -9.78 -40.53
C LEU A 491 13.38 -10.48 -41.89
N ASN A 492 14.48 -11.08 -42.34
CA ASN A 492 14.44 -12.03 -43.45
C ASN A 492 13.83 -13.34 -42.97
N LEU A 493 12.53 -13.54 -43.21
CA LEU A 493 11.81 -14.73 -42.75
C LEU A 493 12.28 -16.03 -43.43
N GLU A 494 13.06 -15.97 -44.51
CA GLU A 494 13.69 -17.15 -45.10
C GLU A 494 14.84 -17.72 -44.25
N GLU A 495 15.38 -16.93 -43.33
CA GLU A 495 16.44 -17.35 -42.39
C GLU A 495 15.89 -17.90 -41.07
N GLU A 496 14.57 -17.90 -40.84
CA GLU A 496 13.98 -18.46 -39.61
C GLU A 496 14.07 -20.00 -39.64
N PRO A 497 14.87 -20.63 -38.77
CA PRO A 497 15.12 -22.07 -38.83
C PRO A 497 13.93 -22.93 -38.38
N ASP A 498 12.92 -22.35 -37.72
CA ASP A 498 11.73 -23.09 -37.26
C ASP A 498 10.48 -22.77 -38.10
N PRO A 499 10.09 -23.66 -39.03
CA PRO A 499 8.90 -23.48 -39.87
C PRO A 499 7.61 -23.29 -39.06
N PHE A 500 7.54 -23.86 -37.86
CA PHE A 500 6.37 -23.72 -37.02
C PHE A 500 6.21 -22.29 -36.53
N GLN A 501 7.28 -21.70 -35.96
CA GLN A 501 7.22 -20.31 -35.51
C GLN A 501 7.04 -19.33 -36.68
N LYS A 502 7.66 -19.61 -37.83
CA LYS A 502 7.45 -18.84 -39.07
C LYS A 502 5.98 -18.83 -39.50
N SER A 503 5.23 -19.92 -39.31
CA SER A 503 3.79 -19.94 -39.61
C SER A 503 2.90 -19.35 -38.50
N LEU A 504 3.38 -19.34 -37.26
CA LEU A 504 2.60 -18.94 -36.08
C LEU A 504 2.64 -17.43 -35.79
N PHE A 505 3.80 -16.77 -35.94
CA PHE A 505 4.03 -15.42 -35.39
C PHE A 505 2.97 -14.39 -35.84
N SER A 506 2.45 -14.52 -37.07
CA SER A 506 1.44 -13.60 -37.63
C SER A 506 0.10 -13.64 -36.90
N ARG A 507 -0.20 -14.73 -36.17
CA ARG A 507 -1.40 -14.90 -35.34
C ARG A 507 -1.26 -14.34 -33.93
N ILE A 508 -0.05 -14.03 -33.50
CA ILE A 508 0.24 -13.53 -32.16
C ILE A 508 0.07 -12.01 -32.15
N ASP A 509 -0.68 -11.50 -31.18
CA ASP A 509 -0.87 -10.08 -30.96
C ASP A 509 0.32 -9.50 -30.18
N PHE A 510 0.54 -10.00 -28.97
CA PHE A 510 1.70 -9.68 -28.16
C PHE A 510 2.19 -10.87 -27.34
N ILE A 511 3.44 -10.78 -26.91
CA ILE A 511 4.07 -11.66 -25.92
C ILE A 511 4.59 -10.77 -24.81
N THR A 512 4.30 -11.12 -23.57
CA THR A 512 4.82 -10.44 -22.40
C THR A 512 5.49 -11.44 -21.47
N PHE A 513 6.59 -11.02 -20.83
CA PHE A 513 7.35 -11.83 -19.89
C PHE A 513 7.20 -11.26 -18.49
N TYR A 514 7.02 -12.13 -17.50
CA TYR A 514 6.93 -11.77 -16.10
C TYR A 514 7.66 -12.81 -15.26
N ARG A 515 8.78 -12.43 -14.63
CA ARG A 515 9.52 -13.18 -13.60
C ARG A 515 9.34 -14.71 -13.65
N GLY A 516 9.91 -15.37 -14.66
CA GLY A 516 9.81 -16.84 -14.79
C GLY A 516 8.62 -17.34 -15.62
N ALA A 517 7.74 -16.48 -16.13
CA ALA A 517 6.62 -16.86 -16.99
C ALA A 517 6.54 -16.01 -18.26
N ALA A 518 5.85 -16.54 -19.27
CA ALA A 518 5.45 -15.81 -20.48
C ALA A 518 3.95 -15.97 -20.73
N LEU A 519 3.30 -14.87 -21.11
CA LEU A 519 1.90 -14.83 -21.53
C LEU A 519 1.82 -14.35 -22.98
N ILE A 520 1.14 -15.13 -23.80
CA ILE A 520 1.04 -14.96 -25.26
C ILE A 520 -0.43 -14.72 -25.60
N LYS A 521 -0.73 -13.58 -26.23
CA LYS A 521 -2.06 -13.21 -26.69
C LYS A 521 -2.25 -13.61 -28.15
N ILE A 522 -3.32 -14.34 -28.45
CA ILE A 522 -3.76 -14.59 -29.83
C ILE A 522 -4.58 -13.40 -30.32
N LYS A 523 -4.33 -12.95 -31.56
CA LYS A 523 -5.12 -11.90 -32.21
C LYS A 523 -6.60 -12.25 -32.21
N ASP A 524 -7.45 -11.23 -32.12
CA ASP A 524 -8.87 -11.39 -32.37
C ASP A 524 -9.11 -11.75 -33.85
N GLN A 525 -10.23 -12.42 -34.15
CA GLN A 525 -10.65 -12.57 -35.55
C GLN A 525 -11.01 -11.18 -36.10
N ALA A 526 -10.45 -10.86 -37.27
CA ALA A 526 -10.75 -9.63 -38.00
C ALA A 526 -12.20 -9.59 -38.49
#